data_AF-A0A9X3EB40-F1
#
_entry.id   AF-A0A9X3EB40-F1
#
_cell.length_a   1.000
_cell.length_b   1.000
_cell.length_c   1.000
_cell.angle_alpha   90.00
_cell.angle_beta   90.00
_cell.angle_gamma   90.00
#
_symmetry.space_group_name_H-M   'P 1'
#
loop_
_entity.id
_entity.type
_entity.pdbx_description
1 polymer ?
#
loop_
_entity_poly.entity_id
_entity_poly.type
_entity_poly.pdbx_seq_one_letter_code
_entity_poly.pdbx_strand_id
1 'polypeptide(L)'
;MQVKINNKEVELKFGVKFVRELDKVAGLDVNGASFGMGLTKSIPALNTADPAVLADVIYSAASTNKAFRPSQDDVDNFIDDYDGDLEKLFDDVIKEMSAANAIKVALKNAQA
;
A
#
# COMPACT_ATOMS: atom_id res chain seq x y z
N MET A 1 5.26 0.32 9.69
CA MET A 1 6.69 0.14 9.32
C MET A 1 7.30 1.41 8.72
N GLN A 2 8.60 1.42 8.44
CA GLN A 2 9.31 2.50 7.74
C GLN A 2 10.12 1.95 6.58
N VAL A 3 10.25 2.73 5.50
CA VAL A 3 11.10 2.45 4.34
C VAL A 3 11.96 3.68 4.02
N LYS A 4 13.04 3.51 3.25
CA LYS A 4 13.90 4.61 2.82
C LYS A 4 13.73 4.83 1.32
N ILE A 5 13.12 5.96 0.95
CA ILE A 5 12.85 6.35 -0.44
C ILE A 5 13.53 7.70 -0.69
N ASN A 6 14.30 7.84 -1.77
CA ASN A 6 15.08 9.04 -2.07
C ASN A 6 15.93 9.54 -0.89
N ASN A 7 16.59 8.60 -0.20
CA ASN A 7 17.39 8.84 1.01
C ASN A 7 16.63 9.43 2.21
N LYS A 8 15.30 9.43 2.20
CA LYS A 8 14.45 9.92 3.29
C LYS A 8 13.71 8.76 3.93
N GLU A 9 13.59 8.80 5.25
CA GLU A 9 12.72 7.88 5.98
C GLU A 9 11.25 8.23 5.71
N VAL A 10 10.49 7.23 5.26
CA VAL A 10 9.08 7.34 4.96
C VAL A 10 8.32 6.39 5.87
N GLU A 11 7.46 6.93 6.72
CA GLU A 11 6.62 6.14 7.61
C GLU A 11 5.40 5.61 6.86
N LEU A 12 5.21 4.29 6.84
CA LEU A 12 4.05 3.66 6.20
C LEU A 12 2.97 3.38 7.25
N LYS A 13 1.82 4.05 7.12
CA LYS A 13 0.68 3.92 8.04
C LYS A 13 -0.52 3.26 7.40
N PHE A 14 -0.84 2.07 7.89
CA PHE A 14 -1.96 1.25 7.43
C PHE A 14 -3.28 1.57 8.16
N GLY A 15 -3.68 2.85 8.17
CA GLY A 15 -4.91 3.32 8.83
C GLY A 15 -6.07 3.59 7.85
N VAL A 16 -7.16 4.17 8.36
CA VAL A 16 -8.34 4.54 7.53
C VAL A 16 -7.97 5.50 6.39
N LYS A 17 -7.02 6.42 6.62
CA LYS A 17 -6.52 7.30 5.55
C LYS A 17 -5.83 6.52 4.44
N PHE A 18 -5.02 5.51 4.78
CA PHE A 18 -4.43 4.62 3.78
C PHE A 18 -5.51 3.92 2.96
N VAL A 19 -6.55 3.38 3.58
CA VAL A 19 -7.67 2.73 2.86
C VAL A 19 -8.29 3.69 1.84
N ARG A 20 -8.57 4.94 2.25
CA ARG A 20 -9.14 5.95 1.34
C ARG A 20 -8.20 6.33 0.20
N GLU A 21 -6.89 6.35 0.43
CA GLU A 21 -5.91 6.66 -0.62
C GLU A 21 -5.73 5.47 -1.56
N LEU A 22 -5.73 4.24 -1.03
CA LEU A 22 -5.67 3.03 -1.81
C LEU A 22 -6.90 2.87 -2.70
N ASP A 23 -8.10 3.20 -2.20
CA ASP A 23 -9.29 3.21 -3.03
C ASP A 23 -9.10 4.15 -4.25
N LYS A 24 -8.46 5.31 -4.11
CA LYS A 24 -8.27 6.22 -5.26
C LYS A 24 -7.45 5.63 -6.40
N VAL A 25 -6.47 4.78 -6.09
CA VAL A 25 -5.54 4.21 -7.08
C VAL A 25 -5.94 2.81 -7.52
N ALA A 26 -6.48 2.00 -6.60
CA ALA A 26 -6.80 0.59 -6.83
C ALA A 26 -8.31 0.28 -6.81
N GLY A 27 -9.16 1.28 -6.61
CA GLY A 27 -10.62 1.12 -6.55
C GLY A 27 -11.26 0.75 -7.90
N LEU A 28 -12.58 0.66 -7.93
CA LEU A 28 -13.32 0.65 -9.20
C LEU A 28 -13.63 2.09 -9.58
N ASP A 29 -13.12 2.54 -10.72
CA ASP A 29 -13.56 3.81 -11.30
C ASP A 29 -14.90 3.59 -12.02
N VAL A 30 -15.95 4.19 -11.50
CA VAL A 30 -17.24 4.30 -12.19
C VAL A 30 -17.51 5.79 -12.41
N ASN A 31 -17.38 6.24 -13.66
CA ASN A 31 -17.61 7.63 -14.07
C ASN A 31 -16.77 8.67 -13.28
N GLY A 32 -15.50 8.37 -13.02
CA GLY A 32 -14.56 9.27 -12.33
C GLY A 32 -14.67 9.24 -10.80
N ALA A 33 -15.49 8.35 -10.24
CA ALA A 33 -15.60 8.13 -8.80
C ALA A 33 -15.02 6.76 -8.43
N SER A 34 -14.02 6.77 -7.55
CA SER A 34 -13.50 5.52 -6.97
C SER A 34 -14.49 4.95 -5.94
N PHE A 35 -14.98 3.74 -6.21
CA PHE A 35 -15.93 3.01 -5.39
C PHE A 35 -15.27 1.86 -4.63
N GLY A 36 -14.66 2.17 -3.47
CA GLY A 36 -14.15 1.17 -2.53
C GLY A 36 -13.29 0.08 -3.18
N MET A 37 -13.21 -1.10 -2.56
CA MET A 37 -12.54 -2.30 -3.10
C MET A 37 -11.01 -2.24 -3.20
N GLY A 38 -10.34 -1.14 -2.82
CA GLY A 38 -8.88 -1.05 -2.89
C GLY A 38 -8.21 -2.19 -2.10
N LEU A 39 -8.66 -2.44 -0.87
CA LEU A 39 -8.18 -3.58 -0.06
C LEU A 39 -8.52 -4.94 -0.70
N THR A 40 -9.77 -5.10 -1.15
CA THR A 40 -10.28 -6.37 -1.69
C THR A 40 -9.52 -6.83 -2.94
N LYS A 41 -9.05 -5.89 -3.77
CA LYS A 41 -8.20 -6.19 -4.93
C LYS A 41 -6.72 -6.30 -4.60
N SER A 42 -6.21 -5.39 -3.78
CA SER A 42 -4.77 -5.28 -3.55
C SER A 42 -4.24 -6.47 -2.75
N ILE A 43 -4.99 -6.99 -1.77
CA ILE A 43 -4.52 -8.09 -0.93
C ILE A 43 -4.26 -9.38 -1.73
N PRO A 44 -5.19 -9.88 -2.57
CA PRO A 44 -4.90 -11.01 -3.45
C PRO A 44 -3.71 -10.78 -4.37
N ALA A 45 -3.58 -9.58 -4.96
CA ALA A 45 -2.49 -9.27 -5.89
C ALA A 45 -1.12 -9.18 -5.18
N LEU A 46 -1.07 -8.66 -3.96
CA LEU A 46 0.12 -8.71 -3.10
C LEU A 46 0.53 -10.16 -2.80
N ASN A 47 -0.43 -11.04 -2.51
CA ASN A 47 -0.16 -12.47 -2.26
C ASN A 47 0.39 -13.20 -3.51
N THR A 48 0.15 -12.66 -4.72
CA THR A 48 0.74 -13.15 -5.97
C THR A 48 1.97 -12.36 -6.39
N ALA A 49 2.56 -11.57 -5.48
CA ALA A 49 3.76 -10.76 -5.69
C ALA A 49 3.67 -9.76 -6.85
N ASP A 50 2.52 -9.09 -7.02
CA ASP A 50 2.37 -8.02 -8.02
C ASP A 50 3.11 -6.74 -7.56
N PRO A 51 4.21 -6.33 -8.24
CA PRO A 51 5.03 -5.19 -7.82
C PRO A 51 4.33 -3.84 -8.04
N ALA A 52 3.44 -3.72 -9.02
CA ALA A 52 2.70 -2.48 -9.25
C ALA A 52 1.73 -2.24 -8.09
N VAL A 53 1.09 -3.31 -7.59
CA VAL A 53 0.22 -3.22 -6.41
C VAL A 53 1.02 -2.94 -5.13
N LEU A 54 2.23 -3.49 -5.00
CA LEU A 54 3.13 -3.12 -3.90
C LEU A 54 3.43 -1.61 -3.93
N ALA A 55 3.67 -1.05 -5.11
CA ALA A 55 3.91 0.38 -5.29
C ALA A 55 2.71 1.21 -4.84
N ASP A 56 1.50 0.90 -5.34
CA ASP A 56 0.25 1.57 -4.98
C ASP A 56 0.00 1.54 -3.46
N VAL A 57 0.31 0.41 -2.82
CA VAL A 57 0.15 0.23 -1.37
C VAL A 57 1.14 1.09 -0.60
N ILE A 58 2.41 1.09 -0.98
CA ILE A 58 3.45 1.91 -0.33
C ILE A 58 3.13 3.41 -0.52
N TYR A 59 2.78 3.84 -1.72
CA TYR A 59 2.39 5.20 -2.03
C TYR A 59 1.18 5.65 -1.17
N SER A 60 0.15 4.80 -1.09
CA SER A 60 -1.05 5.07 -0.30
C SER A 60 -0.74 5.13 1.20
N ALA A 61 0.14 4.25 1.70
CA ALA A 61 0.51 4.19 3.11
C ALA A 61 1.40 5.36 3.52
N ALA A 62 2.18 5.90 2.57
CA ALA A 62 3.00 7.09 2.76
C ALA A 62 2.21 8.40 2.80
N SER A 63 0.90 8.39 2.48
CA SER A 63 0.03 9.59 2.44
C SER A 63 -0.08 10.37 3.75
N THR A 64 0.34 9.79 4.87
CA THR A 64 0.32 10.43 6.19
C THR A 64 1.57 11.25 6.49
N ASN A 65 2.64 11.09 5.72
CA ASN A 65 3.89 11.83 5.90
C ASN A 65 3.72 13.29 5.48
N LYS A 66 3.81 14.21 6.45
CA LYS A 66 3.64 15.66 6.21
C LYS A 66 4.91 16.34 5.70
N ALA A 67 6.08 15.84 6.11
CA ALA A 67 7.37 16.41 5.75
C ALA A 67 7.83 15.98 4.35
N PHE A 68 7.53 14.74 3.98
CA PHE A 68 7.88 14.17 2.68
C PHE A 68 6.91 13.04 2.34
N ARG A 69 6.02 13.28 1.37
CA ARG A 69 5.25 12.23 0.71
C ARG A 69 5.95 11.94 -0.62
N PRO A 70 6.43 10.71 -0.88
CA PRO A 70 6.99 10.36 -2.18
C PRO A 70 5.93 10.48 -3.27
N SER A 71 6.35 10.80 -4.50
CA SER A 71 5.49 10.66 -5.68
C SER A 71 5.25 9.17 -6.00
N GLN A 72 4.38 8.87 -6.96
CA GLN A 72 4.25 7.50 -7.46
C GLN A 72 5.56 7.05 -8.11
N ASP A 73 6.13 7.86 -9.01
CA ASP A 73 7.43 7.60 -9.64
C ASP A 73 8.55 7.35 -8.62
N ASP A 74 8.57 8.06 -7.50
CA ASP A 74 9.56 7.84 -6.42
C ASP A 74 9.42 6.43 -5.82
N VAL A 75 8.19 5.93 -5.68
CA VAL A 75 7.89 4.60 -5.13
C VAL A 75 8.17 3.51 -6.17
N ASP A 76 7.79 3.74 -7.43
CA ASP A 76 8.04 2.82 -8.54
C ASP A 76 9.55 2.61 -8.71
N ASN A 77 10.32 3.69 -8.79
CA ASN A 77 11.79 3.61 -8.86
C ASN A 77 12.39 2.94 -7.61
N PHE A 78 11.82 3.17 -6.42
CA PHE A 78 12.27 2.48 -5.20
C PHE A 78 12.08 0.96 -5.27
N ILE A 79 11.02 0.47 -5.93
CA ILE A 79 10.78 -0.96 -6.13
C ILE A 79 11.69 -1.51 -7.23
N ASP A 80 11.84 -0.80 -8.35
CA ASP A 80 12.69 -1.20 -9.47
C ASP A 80 14.18 -1.29 -9.06
N ASP A 81 14.64 -0.33 -8.27
CA ASP A 81 16.03 -0.24 -7.77
C ASP A 81 16.19 -0.90 -6.38
N TYR A 82 15.26 -1.75 -5.95
CA TYR A 82 15.31 -2.34 -4.61
C TYR A 82 16.47 -3.34 -4.48
N ASP A 83 17.58 -2.90 -3.89
CA ASP A 83 18.77 -3.73 -3.63
C ASP A 83 18.56 -4.82 -2.54
N GLY A 84 17.41 -4.81 -1.88
CA GLY A 84 17.07 -5.73 -0.79
C GLY A 84 16.35 -7.00 -1.26
N ASP A 85 15.90 -7.78 -0.28
CA ASP A 85 15.03 -8.93 -0.53
C ASP A 85 13.60 -8.45 -0.79
N LEU A 86 13.21 -8.38 -2.07
CA LEU A 86 11.91 -7.88 -2.48
C LEU A 86 10.77 -8.79 -1.99
N GLU A 87 10.96 -10.11 -1.96
CA GLU A 87 9.96 -11.06 -1.41
C GLU A 87 9.70 -10.75 0.06
N LYS A 88 10.76 -10.50 0.82
CA LYS A 88 10.63 -10.08 2.22
C LYS A 88 9.92 -8.73 2.37
N LEU A 89 10.12 -7.78 1.45
CA LEU A 89 9.41 -6.51 1.47
C LEU A 89 7.89 -6.72 1.29
N PHE A 90 7.48 -7.62 0.38
CA PHE A 90 6.08 -8.02 0.25
C PHE A 90 5.54 -8.58 1.58
N ASP A 91 6.26 -9.55 2.16
CA ASP A 91 5.85 -10.20 3.41
C ASP A 91 5.70 -9.20 4.57
N ASP A 92 6.66 -8.29 4.72
CA ASP A 92 6.64 -7.28 5.76
C ASP A 92 5.46 -6.30 5.57
N VAL A 93 5.17 -5.87 4.34
CA VAL A 93 4.01 -5.02 4.03
C VAL A 93 2.70 -5.75 4.33
N ILE A 94 2.53 -7.00 3.87
CA ILE A 94 1.32 -7.81 4.10
C ILE A 94 1.10 -8.03 5.60
N LYS A 95 2.16 -8.33 6.34
CA LYS A 95 2.13 -8.53 7.80
C LYS A 95 1.69 -7.27 8.53
N GLU A 96 2.27 -6.12 8.19
CA GLU A 96 1.92 -4.84 8.82
C GLU A 96 0.48 -4.41 8.49
N MET A 97 0.04 -4.62 7.24
CA MET A 97 -1.36 -4.42 6.85
C MET A 97 -2.30 -5.30 7.67
N SER A 98 -1.97 -6.58 7.84
CA SER A 98 -2.79 -7.56 8.57
C SER A 98 -2.85 -7.28 10.07
N ALA A 99 -1.81 -6.69 10.64
CA ALA A 99 -1.78 -6.26 12.04
C ALA A 99 -2.59 -4.98 12.32
N ALA A 100 -2.84 -4.17 11.29
CA ALA A 100 -3.45 -2.86 11.45
C ALA A 100 -4.93 -2.94 11.85
N ASN A 101 -5.34 -2.12 12.84
CA ASN A 101 -6.67 -2.21 13.45
C ASN A 101 -7.83 -1.99 12.46
N ALA A 102 -7.67 -1.06 11.51
CA ALA A 102 -8.71 -0.75 10.52
C ALA A 102 -8.83 -1.85 9.44
N ILE A 103 -7.71 -2.48 9.07
CA ILE A 103 -7.65 -3.45 7.98
C ILE A 103 -8.02 -4.85 8.47
N LYS A 104 -7.55 -5.27 9.66
CA LYS A 104 -7.83 -6.62 10.20
C LYS A 104 -9.33 -6.93 10.29
N VAL A 105 -10.16 -5.93 10.59
CA VAL A 105 -11.62 -6.09 10.66
C VAL A 105 -12.22 -6.24 9.25
N ALA A 106 -11.75 -5.43 8.29
CA ALA A 106 -12.18 -5.52 6.91
C ALA A 106 -11.79 -6.88 6.29
N LEU A 107 -10.56 -7.33 6.52
CA LEU A 107 -10.06 -8.64 6.09
C LEU A 107 -10.88 -9.81 6.63
N LYS A 108 -11.16 -9.81 7.94
CA LYS A 108 -11.95 -10.86 8.60
C LYS A 108 -13.37 -10.97 8.00
N ASN A 109 -13.99 -9.84 7.66
CA ASN A 109 -15.34 -9.83 7.12
C ASN A 109 -15.39 -10.11 5.60
N ALA A 110 -14.30 -9.94 4.87
CA ALA A 110 -14.23 -10.24 3.43
C ALA A 110 -14.13 -11.75 3.14
N GLN A 111 -13.82 -12.58 4.14
CA GLN A 111 -13.74 -14.04 4.06
C GLN A 111 -15.04 -14.74 4.50
N ALA A 112 -16.06 -13.98 4.93
CA ALA A 112 -17.35 -14.47 5.42
C ALA A 112 -18.44 -14.31 4.34
#